data_AF-A0A3M1BD82-F1
#
_entry.id   AF-A0A3M1BD82-F1
#
_cell.length_a   1.000
_cell.length_b   1.000
_cell.length_c   1.000
_cell.angle_alpha   90.00
_cell.angle_beta   90.00
_cell.angle_gamma   90.00
#
_symmetry.space_group_name_H-M   'P 1'
#
loop_
_entity.id
_entity.type
_entity.pdbx_description
1 polymer ?
#
loop_
_entity_poly.entity_id
_entity_poly.type
_entity_poly.pdbx_seq_one_letter_code
_entity_poly.pdbx_strand_id
1 'polypeptide(L)'
;MGDHGDVMDVRRRMPATYGLDFAFHWVPPRSRAFRCPDRLLQHDVFVRNRDRGNPDSGSASIRKERAIHDEKCHERRKMSRISRSWDRRRGLAGIADQEMRKHLPHGCRMTDTRLDEIVAFGEGLILRAGQILQEQGGKGTIRAKGAGDYVTEIDERIQAFLVREIERFTPEHRILAEEGMGGEGVDGCFWVIDPLDGTMNFIVGIPFQAISVAFLQEGEPLLGWVYDPIHGELFHARKGKGSFCNGAPIVPLARKRPPLCISSGFGGWLFSRGEGERLASICRKYGKIRNLGAQALQLAYVAAGRLLAVLNHEARIWDDAAGALIVQEAGGHYSNVWGAPIFPLRRGWGGSDQPLASLAAPPTVHREILEILAPLQQGEKG
;
A
#
# COMPACT_ATOMS: atom_id res chain seq x y z
N MET A 1 -46.38 -21.83 45.76
CA MET A 1 -46.22 -23.30 45.62
C MET A 1 -46.02 -23.60 44.15
N GLY A 2 -44.88 -24.23 43.79
CA GLY A 2 -44.53 -24.87 42.49
C GLY A 2 -44.50 -23.95 41.26
N ASP A 3 -43.41 -23.69 40.54
CA ASP A 3 -42.30 -24.51 39.98
C ASP A 3 -42.65 -25.25 38.66
N HIS A 4 -41.66 -25.19 37.74
CA HIS A 4 -41.50 -25.79 36.41
C HIS A 4 -42.15 -25.02 35.22
N GLY A 5 -41.45 -24.54 34.19
CA GLY A 5 -40.13 -24.88 33.64
C GLY A 5 -40.31 -25.75 32.40
N ASP A 6 -40.44 -25.14 31.21
CA ASP A 6 -40.45 -25.88 29.94
C ASP A 6 -39.43 -25.29 28.95
N VAL A 7 -38.38 -26.08 28.74
CA VAL A 7 -37.33 -25.93 27.73
C VAL A 7 -37.77 -26.75 26.52
N MET A 8 -37.98 -26.10 25.37
CA MET A 8 -38.26 -26.79 24.12
C MET A 8 -36.95 -27.24 23.44
N ASP A 9 -36.71 -28.56 23.51
CA ASP A 9 -35.76 -29.33 22.72
C ASP A 9 -36.27 -29.48 21.28
N VAL A 10 -35.49 -29.03 20.30
CA VAL A 10 -35.71 -29.35 18.88
C VAL A 10 -34.44 -29.96 18.28
N ARG A 11 -34.15 -31.20 18.67
CA ARG A 11 -33.34 -32.13 17.86
C ARG A 11 -34.09 -32.52 16.58
N ARG A 12 -33.82 -31.83 15.47
CA ARG A 12 -34.01 -32.40 14.13
C ARG A 12 -32.67 -32.80 13.52
N ARG A 13 -32.54 -34.10 13.29
CA ARG A 13 -31.47 -34.77 12.55
C ARG A 13 -31.28 -34.14 11.16
N MET A 14 -30.07 -33.68 10.85
CA MET A 14 -29.60 -33.51 9.48
C MET A 14 -28.67 -34.67 9.10
N PRO A 15 -28.77 -35.22 7.88
CA PRO A 15 -27.92 -36.31 7.44
C PRO A 15 -26.49 -35.83 7.16
N ALA A 16 -25.52 -36.61 7.62
CA ALA A 16 -24.13 -36.53 7.22
C ALA A 16 -23.99 -37.01 5.77
N THR A 17 -23.33 -36.22 4.92
CA THR A 17 -22.29 -36.62 3.94
C THR A 17 -22.12 -35.49 2.92
N TYR A 18 -21.01 -34.75 3.01
CA TYR A 18 -20.15 -34.32 1.89
C TYR A 18 -18.85 -33.82 2.54
N GLY A 19 -17.92 -34.74 2.76
CA GLY A 19 -16.54 -34.39 3.07
C GLY A 19 -15.89 -33.85 1.80
N LEU A 20 -15.53 -32.57 1.81
CA LEU A 20 -14.60 -31.99 0.86
C LEU A 20 -13.49 -31.32 1.69
N ASP A 21 -12.45 -32.10 1.97
CA ASP A 21 -11.17 -31.57 2.43
C ASP A 21 -10.55 -30.76 1.29
N PHE A 22 -10.71 -29.44 1.32
CA PHE A 22 -9.92 -28.54 0.48
C PHE A 22 -8.61 -28.19 1.20
N ALA A 23 -7.62 -29.07 1.06
CA ALA A 23 -6.24 -28.71 1.32
C ALA A 23 -5.70 -27.87 0.15
N PHE A 24 -5.87 -26.55 0.20
CA PHE A 24 -5.18 -25.64 -0.72
C PHE A 24 -3.68 -25.59 -0.36
N HIS A 25 -2.87 -26.41 -1.04
CA HIS A 25 -1.42 -26.21 -1.06
C HIS A 25 -1.11 -25.14 -2.11
N TRP A 26 -0.95 -23.90 -1.67
CA TRP A 26 -0.36 -22.87 -2.52
C TRP A 26 1.16 -23.07 -2.58
N VAL A 27 1.68 -23.38 -3.78
CA VAL A 27 3.11 -23.48 -4.06
C VAL A 27 3.52 -22.21 -4.80
N PRO A 28 4.31 -21.30 -4.19
CA PRO A 28 4.75 -20.10 -4.89
C PRO A 28 5.64 -20.47 -6.09
N PRO A 29 5.57 -19.73 -7.21
CA PRO A 29 6.48 -19.95 -8.33
C PRO A 29 7.92 -19.70 -7.87
N ARG A 30 8.83 -20.63 -8.20
CA ARG A 30 10.26 -20.47 -7.95
C ARG A 30 10.74 -19.18 -8.63
N SER A 31 11.28 -18.26 -7.83
CA SER A 31 11.89 -17.03 -8.32
C SER A 31 12.96 -17.35 -9.36
N ARG A 32 12.73 -16.94 -10.62
CA ARG A 32 13.83 -16.80 -11.57
C ARG A 32 14.65 -15.61 -11.10
N ALA A 33 15.87 -15.87 -10.68
CA ALA A 33 16.85 -14.85 -10.36
C ALA A 33 16.96 -13.83 -11.50
N PHE A 34 16.83 -12.55 -11.15
CA PHE A 34 17.18 -11.42 -12.01
C PHE A 34 18.65 -11.56 -12.44
N ARG A 35 18.89 -11.64 -13.76
CA ARG A 35 20.19 -11.29 -14.34
C ARG A 35 20.06 -9.91 -14.97
N CYS A 36 20.89 -8.99 -14.49
CA CYS A 36 21.15 -7.71 -15.13
C CYS A 36 21.89 -7.97 -16.47
N PRO A 37 21.51 -7.35 -17.60
CA PRO A 37 22.25 -7.49 -18.84
C PRO A 37 23.38 -6.46 -18.89
N ASP A 38 24.61 -6.89 -18.60
CA ASP A 38 25.80 -6.11 -18.94
C ASP A 38 26.20 -6.34 -20.40
N ARG A 39 26.51 -5.22 -21.05
CA ARG A 39 26.95 -5.06 -22.43
C ARG A 39 28.20 -5.89 -22.77
N LEU A 40 28.15 -6.47 -23.97
CA LEU A 40 29.22 -6.58 -24.98
C LEU A 40 30.67 -6.61 -24.47
N LEU A 41 31.34 -7.75 -24.64
CA LEU A 41 32.62 -7.85 -25.34
C LEU A 41 32.80 -9.30 -25.81
N GLN A 42 32.96 -9.44 -27.13
CA GLN A 42 33.29 -10.69 -27.82
C GLN A 42 34.68 -11.19 -27.36
N HIS A 43 34.84 -12.51 -27.24
CA HIS A 43 36.00 -13.23 -27.76
C HIS A 43 35.70 -14.73 -27.79
N ASP A 44 35.76 -15.30 -29.00
CA ASP A 44 35.71 -16.73 -29.29
C ASP A 44 36.87 -17.48 -28.66
N VAL A 45 36.61 -18.63 -28.01
CA VAL A 45 37.49 -19.80 -28.07
C VAL A 45 36.65 -21.08 -28.06
N PHE A 46 36.89 -21.88 -29.10
CA PHE A 46 36.37 -23.22 -29.38
C PHE A 46 36.98 -24.31 -28.47
N VAL A 47 36.26 -25.45 -28.33
CA VAL A 47 36.75 -26.86 -28.38
C VAL A 47 36.14 -27.83 -27.34
N ARG A 48 35.29 -28.74 -27.87
CA ARG A 48 35.07 -30.21 -27.68
C ARG A 48 34.83 -30.87 -26.29
N ASN A 49 33.59 -31.35 -26.13
CA ASN A 49 33.13 -32.77 -26.10
C ASN A 49 34.08 -33.92 -25.65
N ARG A 50 33.77 -34.62 -24.53
CA ARG A 50 33.20 -36.00 -24.44
C ARG A 50 33.46 -36.74 -23.10
N ASP A 51 32.40 -37.42 -22.65
CA ASP A 51 32.27 -38.75 -22.01
C ASP A 51 32.92 -39.14 -20.64
N ARG A 52 31.99 -39.49 -19.72
CA ARG A 52 31.87 -40.70 -18.85
C ARG A 52 33.01 -41.17 -17.92
N GLY A 53 32.68 -41.30 -16.63
CA GLY A 53 32.85 -42.59 -15.90
C GLY A 53 33.67 -42.63 -14.59
N ASN A 54 32.98 -42.40 -13.45
CA ASN A 54 33.15 -43.02 -12.11
C ASN A 54 34.43 -42.71 -11.25
N PRO A 55 34.46 -43.11 -9.96
CA PRO A 55 34.17 -42.30 -8.78
C PRO A 55 35.43 -42.06 -7.89
N ASP A 56 35.22 -41.45 -6.73
CA ASP A 56 36.19 -41.22 -5.65
C ASP A 56 37.13 -40.02 -5.79
N SER A 57 36.71 -38.90 -5.20
CA SER A 57 37.51 -38.24 -4.14
C SER A 57 36.77 -37.03 -3.59
N GLY A 58 36.40 -37.12 -2.31
CA GLY A 58 35.93 -36.00 -1.53
C GLY A 58 37.02 -34.92 -1.45
N SER A 59 36.71 -33.72 -1.94
CA SER A 59 37.36 -32.43 -1.59
C SER A 59 36.89 -31.23 -2.44
N ALA A 60 35.81 -31.37 -3.23
CA ALA A 60 35.32 -30.29 -4.11
C ALA A 60 33.99 -29.63 -3.67
N SER A 61 33.28 -30.14 -2.66
CA SER A 61 32.01 -29.53 -2.18
C SER A 61 32.22 -28.33 -1.23
N ILE A 62 33.40 -28.19 -0.61
CA ILE A 62 33.67 -27.13 0.37
C ILE A 62 34.10 -25.79 -0.29
N ARG A 63 34.50 -25.79 -1.57
CA ARG A 63 34.94 -24.56 -2.26
C ARG A 63 33.82 -23.78 -2.97
N LYS A 64 32.70 -24.43 -3.32
CA LYS A 64 31.53 -23.71 -3.91
C LYS A 64 30.65 -23.02 -2.87
N GLU A 65 30.60 -23.51 -1.63
CA GLU A 65 29.89 -22.83 -0.54
C GLU A 65 30.64 -21.59 -0.01
N ARG A 66 31.98 -21.56 -0.07
CA ARG A 66 32.75 -20.36 0.33
C ARG A 66 32.58 -19.18 -0.63
N ALA A 67 32.44 -19.41 -1.93
CA ALA A 67 32.27 -18.32 -2.90
C ALA A 67 30.89 -17.61 -2.76
N ILE A 68 29.82 -18.36 -2.48
CA ILE A 68 28.48 -17.80 -2.26
C ILE A 68 28.37 -17.12 -0.88
N HIS A 69 29.17 -17.56 0.09
CA HIS A 69 29.26 -16.91 1.40
C HIS A 69 30.06 -15.60 1.35
N ASP A 70 31.08 -15.49 0.48
CA ASP A 70 31.91 -14.28 0.34
C ASP A 70 31.19 -13.15 -0.41
N GLU A 71 30.35 -13.43 -1.42
CA GLU A 71 29.51 -12.41 -2.07
C GLU A 71 28.46 -11.83 -1.11
N LYS A 72 27.76 -12.68 -0.34
CA LYS A 72 26.83 -12.24 0.71
C LYS A 72 27.52 -11.48 1.85
N CYS A 73 28.81 -11.71 2.08
CA CYS A 73 29.62 -10.98 3.06
C CYS A 73 30.06 -9.61 2.50
N HIS A 74 30.30 -9.50 1.20
CA HIS A 74 30.62 -8.25 0.51
C HIS A 74 29.43 -7.28 0.43
N GLU A 75 28.21 -7.77 0.19
CA GLU A 75 26.97 -6.95 0.23
C GLU A 75 26.67 -6.41 1.64
N ARG A 76 26.83 -7.24 2.69
CA ARG A 76 26.71 -6.82 4.10
C ARG A 76 27.80 -5.82 4.50
N ARG A 77 29.00 -5.92 3.91
CA ARG A 77 30.08 -4.94 4.11
C ARG A 77 29.81 -3.61 3.40
N LYS A 78 29.08 -3.59 2.29
CA LYS A 78 28.59 -2.34 1.66
C LYS A 78 27.48 -1.67 2.50
N MET A 79 26.49 -2.42 2.96
CA MET A 79 25.43 -1.86 3.84
C MET A 79 25.96 -1.40 5.21
N SER A 80 26.92 -2.12 5.80
CA SER A 80 27.55 -1.68 7.06
C SER A 80 28.51 -0.50 6.88
N ARG A 81 29.09 -0.28 5.69
CA ARG A 81 29.86 0.94 5.38
C ARG A 81 28.96 2.17 5.23
N ILE A 82 27.75 2.02 4.70
CA ILE A 82 26.73 3.07 4.70
C ILE A 82 26.35 3.38 6.15
N SER A 83 25.96 2.38 6.95
CA SER A 83 25.62 2.53 8.39
C SER A 83 26.74 3.20 9.23
N ARG A 84 28.03 2.86 9.01
CA ARG A 84 29.16 3.47 9.74
C ARG A 84 29.55 4.87 9.23
N SER A 85 29.10 5.27 8.05
CA SER A 85 29.22 6.64 7.54
C SER A 85 28.23 7.57 8.25
N TRP A 86 27.05 7.06 8.62
CA TRP A 86 26.04 7.81 9.38
C TRP A 86 26.47 8.10 10.83
N ASP A 87 27.11 7.14 11.52
CA ASP A 87 27.54 7.32 12.91
C ASP A 87 28.64 8.38 13.11
N ARG A 88 29.50 8.61 12.10
CA ARG A 88 30.62 9.56 12.22
C ARG A 88 30.24 11.04 12.06
N ARG A 89 29.06 11.36 11.51
CA ARG A 89 28.60 12.75 11.36
C ARG A 89 27.82 13.29 12.56
N ARG A 90 27.46 12.44 13.53
CA ARG A 90 26.69 12.83 14.73
C ARG A 90 27.52 13.52 15.83
N GLY A 91 28.85 13.48 15.76
CA GLY A 91 29.73 13.90 16.85
C GLY A 91 29.93 15.41 17.04
N LEU A 92 29.47 16.28 16.13
CA LEU A 92 29.77 17.72 16.18
C LEU A 92 28.53 18.65 16.07
N ALA A 93 27.32 18.12 15.92
CA ALA A 93 26.10 18.93 15.79
C ALA A 93 25.30 19.08 17.10
N GLY A 94 25.78 18.51 18.21
CA GLY A 94 24.98 18.25 19.42
C GLY A 94 24.76 19.43 20.38
N ILE A 95 25.27 20.63 20.11
CA ILE A 95 25.19 21.75 21.08
C ILE A 95 24.47 22.98 20.51
N ALA A 96 24.36 23.13 19.18
CA ALA A 96 23.61 24.24 18.57
C ALA A 96 22.10 23.93 18.37
N ASP A 97 21.69 22.66 18.47
CA ASP A 97 20.34 22.20 18.11
C ASP A 97 19.30 22.37 19.23
N GLN A 98 19.71 22.67 20.46
CA GLN A 98 18.78 22.80 21.60
C GLN A 98 18.11 24.17 21.72
N GLU A 99 18.73 25.25 21.24
CA GLU A 99 18.12 26.59 21.27
C GLU A 99 17.25 26.90 20.05
N MET A 100 17.44 26.20 18.93
CA MET A 100 16.64 26.38 17.72
C MET A 100 15.31 25.59 17.72
N ARG A 101 14.95 24.98 18.86
CA ARG A 101 13.81 24.06 19.02
C ARG A 101 12.49 24.68 19.48
N LYS A 102 12.39 26.02 19.56
CA LYS A 102 11.16 26.67 20.05
C LYS A 102 10.30 27.38 19.01
N HIS A 103 10.76 27.60 17.78
CA HIS A 103 9.96 28.32 16.77
C HIS A 103 10.36 27.90 15.35
N LEU A 104 9.91 26.72 14.87
CA LEU A 104 9.84 26.50 13.42
C LEU A 104 8.63 27.29 12.91
N PRO A 105 8.82 28.33 12.07
CA PRO A 105 7.70 29.12 11.56
C PRO A 105 6.79 28.23 10.72
N HIS A 106 5.48 28.38 10.93
CA HIS A 106 4.46 27.84 10.02
C HIS A 106 4.82 28.26 8.59
N GLY A 107 5.02 27.29 7.69
CA GLY A 107 5.30 27.54 6.27
C GLY A 107 6.76 27.37 5.80
N CYS A 108 7.67 26.78 6.59
CA CYS A 108 8.99 26.42 6.06
C CYS A 108 8.90 25.17 5.15
N ARG A 109 8.96 25.38 3.84
CA ARG A 109 8.97 24.29 2.84
C ARG A 109 10.20 23.40 3.07
N MET A 110 9.99 22.09 3.20
CA MET A 110 11.07 21.11 3.34
C MET A 110 12.09 21.24 2.19
N THR A 111 13.38 21.13 2.50
CA THR A 111 14.43 21.16 1.48
C THR A 111 14.39 19.90 0.63
N ASP A 112 14.79 19.99 -0.63
CA ASP A 112 14.86 18.83 -1.52
C ASP A 112 15.76 17.72 -0.94
N THR A 113 16.88 18.08 -0.32
CA THR A 113 17.78 17.13 0.35
C THR A 113 17.08 16.36 1.48
N ARG A 114 16.29 17.05 2.32
CA ARG A 114 15.56 16.39 3.41
C ARG A 114 14.47 15.47 2.87
N LEU A 115 13.79 15.85 1.79
CA LEU A 115 12.83 14.99 1.11
C LEU A 115 13.51 13.74 0.51
N ASP A 116 14.71 13.87 -0.06
CA ASP A 116 15.47 12.72 -0.58
C ASP A 116 15.82 11.72 0.53
N GLU A 117 16.19 12.20 1.72
CA GLU A 117 16.42 11.35 2.89
C GLU A 117 15.15 10.59 3.31
N ILE A 118 14.01 11.30 3.34
CA ILE A 118 12.72 10.69 3.66
C ILE A 118 12.32 9.67 2.59
N VAL A 119 12.62 9.93 1.31
CA VAL A 119 12.35 8.98 0.22
C VAL A 119 13.08 7.67 0.44
N ALA A 120 14.39 7.73 0.61
CA ALA A 120 15.20 6.53 0.83
C ALA A 120 14.78 5.77 2.11
N PHE A 121 14.40 6.51 3.17
CA PHE A 121 13.88 5.92 4.39
C PHE A 121 12.53 5.22 4.15
N GLY A 122 11.57 5.90 3.51
CA GLY A 122 10.22 5.39 3.24
C GLY A 122 10.21 4.13 2.38
N GLU A 123 11.01 4.10 1.31
CA GLU A 123 11.19 2.91 0.46
C GLU A 123 11.74 1.72 1.26
N GLY A 124 12.78 1.95 2.06
CA GLY A 124 13.35 0.91 2.90
C GLY A 124 12.39 0.44 3.99
N LEU A 125 11.60 1.36 4.55
CA LEU A 125 10.62 1.08 5.60
C LEU A 125 9.51 0.17 5.10
N ILE A 126 8.85 0.54 4.00
CA ILE A 126 7.69 -0.18 3.48
C ILE A 126 8.06 -1.58 2.95
N LEU A 127 9.26 -1.73 2.36
CA LEU A 127 9.77 -3.03 1.93
C LEU A 127 10.02 -3.99 3.12
N ARG A 128 10.54 -3.47 4.24
CA ARG A 128 10.72 -4.27 5.47
C ARG A 128 9.38 -4.63 6.11
N ALA A 129 8.40 -3.73 6.09
CA ALA A 129 7.03 -4.03 6.52
C ALA A 129 6.41 -5.14 5.66
N GLY A 130 6.62 -5.08 4.35
CA GLY A 130 6.18 -6.11 3.41
C GLY A 130 6.79 -7.49 3.67
N GLN A 131 8.05 -7.55 4.09
CA GLN A 131 8.70 -8.81 4.51
C GLN A 131 8.01 -9.42 5.73
N ILE A 132 7.64 -8.60 6.72
CA ILE A 132 6.90 -9.06 7.91
C ILE A 132 5.57 -9.70 7.50
N LEU A 133 4.85 -9.08 6.55
CA LEU A 133 3.59 -9.60 6.01
C LEU A 133 3.78 -10.93 5.26
N GLN A 134 4.81 -11.02 4.41
CA GLN A 134 5.14 -12.24 3.65
C GLN A 134 5.55 -13.41 4.57
N GLU A 135 6.28 -13.14 5.65
CA GLU A 135 6.74 -14.15 6.62
C GLU A 135 5.59 -14.84 7.38
N GLN A 136 4.46 -14.15 7.59
CA GLN A 136 3.28 -14.78 8.20
C GLN A 136 2.63 -15.83 7.30
N GLY A 137 2.74 -15.70 5.98
CA GLY A 137 2.25 -16.71 5.02
C GLY A 137 0.77 -17.08 5.17
N GLY A 138 -0.10 -16.10 5.50
CA GLY A 138 -1.54 -16.31 5.72
C GLY A 138 -1.89 -17.01 7.03
N LYS A 139 -0.92 -17.17 7.94
CA LYS A 139 -1.15 -17.68 9.30
C LYS A 139 -1.35 -16.49 10.22
N GLY A 140 -2.48 -16.43 10.91
CA GLY A 140 -2.76 -15.39 11.88
C GLY A 140 -4.02 -15.68 12.67
N THR A 141 -4.05 -15.26 13.94
CA THR A 141 -5.30 -15.22 14.68
C THR A 141 -6.07 -13.97 14.28
N ILE A 142 -7.37 -14.15 14.02
CA ILE A 142 -8.28 -13.08 13.65
C ILE A 142 -8.98 -12.61 14.92
N ARG A 143 -8.95 -11.31 15.20
CA ARG A 143 -9.81 -10.69 16.22
C ARG A 143 -10.82 -9.79 15.53
N ALA A 144 -12.11 -10.00 15.82
CA ALA A 144 -13.16 -9.13 15.31
C ALA A 144 -13.21 -7.84 16.13
N LYS A 145 -13.11 -6.69 15.46
CA LYS A 145 -13.53 -5.38 15.97
C LYS A 145 -14.92 -5.09 15.39
N GLY A 146 -15.97 -5.48 16.11
CA GLY A 146 -17.35 -5.15 15.73
C GLY A 146 -17.82 -5.80 14.40
N ALA A 147 -18.87 -5.23 13.81
CA ALA A 147 -19.55 -5.80 12.65
C ALA A 147 -18.85 -5.43 11.33
N GLY A 148 -17.71 -6.08 11.04
CA GLY A 148 -17.07 -6.02 9.72
C GLY A 148 -15.56 -5.76 9.74
N ASP A 149 -15.02 -5.17 10.81
CA ASP A 149 -13.57 -4.95 10.93
C ASP A 149 -12.92 -6.14 11.61
N TYR A 150 -11.90 -6.66 10.97
CA TYR A 150 -11.05 -7.71 11.50
C TYR A 150 -9.66 -7.13 11.64
N VAL A 151 -9.16 -7.06 12.86
CA VAL A 151 -7.75 -6.75 13.07
C VAL A 151 -7.04 -8.07 13.23
N THR A 152 -6.04 -8.28 12.40
CA THR A 152 -5.20 -9.46 12.49
C THR A 152 -3.99 -9.13 13.33
N GLU A 153 -3.44 -10.11 14.06
CA GLU A 153 -2.17 -9.95 14.79
C GLU A 153 -1.04 -9.40 13.90
N ILE A 154 -1.12 -9.65 12.59
CA ILE A 154 -0.15 -9.13 11.63
C ILE A 154 -0.30 -7.63 11.39
N ASP A 155 -1.52 -7.11 11.43
CA ASP A 155 -1.79 -5.69 11.28
C ASP A 155 -1.12 -4.88 12.41
N GLU A 156 -1.42 -5.24 13.66
CA GLU A 156 -0.81 -4.65 14.86
C GLU A 156 0.72 -4.75 14.84
N ARG A 157 1.26 -5.88 14.38
CA ARG A 157 2.71 -6.11 14.27
C ARG A 157 3.36 -5.20 13.24
N ILE A 158 2.73 -5.02 12.07
CA ILE A 158 3.24 -4.13 11.02
C ILE A 158 3.13 -2.68 11.47
N GLN A 159 2.00 -2.27 12.05
CA GLN A 159 1.85 -0.91 12.57
C GLN A 159 2.89 -0.60 13.63
N ALA A 160 3.08 -1.48 14.61
CA ALA A 160 4.08 -1.28 15.67
C ALA A 160 5.50 -1.17 15.11
N PHE A 161 5.81 -1.91 14.03
CA PHE A 161 7.08 -1.78 13.32
C PHE A 161 7.19 -0.42 12.62
N LEU A 162 6.18 -0.02 11.83
CA LEU A 162 6.17 1.24 11.08
C LEU A 162 6.31 2.45 12.01
N VAL A 163 5.46 2.52 13.04
CA VAL A 163 5.46 3.59 14.05
C VAL A 163 6.83 3.73 14.69
N ARG A 164 7.38 2.63 15.24
CA ARG A 164 8.67 2.66 15.94
C ARG A 164 9.80 3.16 15.04
N GLU A 165 9.84 2.73 13.79
CA GLU A 165 10.91 3.13 12.87
C GLU A 165 10.75 4.60 12.43
N ILE A 166 9.51 5.06 12.20
CA ILE A 166 9.21 6.46 11.88
C ILE A 166 9.58 7.37 13.07
N GLU A 167 9.17 7.04 14.29
CA GLU A 167 9.48 7.82 15.50
C GLU A 167 11.00 7.93 15.74
N ARG A 168 11.77 6.88 15.41
CA ARG A 168 13.23 6.91 15.50
C ARG A 168 13.88 7.81 14.46
N PHE A 169 13.28 7.92 13.27
CA PHE A 169 13.83 8.68 12.15
C PHE A 169 13.42 10.16 12.19
N THR A 170 12.17 10.42 12.57
CA THR A 170 11.57 11.76 12.68
C THR A 170 10.72 11.87 13.96
N PRO A 171 11.35 11.99 15.16
CA PRO A 171 10.63 12.10 16.43
C PRO A 171 9.67 13.30 16.54
N GLU A 172 9.89 14.32 15.71
CA GLU A 172 9.12 15.57 15.66
C GLU A 172 7.88 15.49 14.78
N HIS A 173 7.76 14.46 13.94
CA HIS A 173 6.61 14.28 13.05
C HIS A 173 5.50 13.49 13.73
N ARG A 174 4.25 13.88 13.49
CA ARG A 174 3.09 13.09 13.93
C ARG A 174 2.90 11.87 13.04
N ILE A 175 2.15 10.89 13.54
CA ILE A 175 1.76 9.70 12.78
C ILE A 175 0.23 9.56 12.91
N LEU A 176 -0.43 9.41 11.77
CA LEU A 176 -1.82 9.02 11.63
C LEU A 176 -1.86 7.57 11.15
N ALA A 177 -2.52 6.70 11.91
CA ALA A 177 -2.61 5.28 11.58
C ALA A 177 -4.02 4.74 11.83
N GLU A 178 -4.42 3.74 11.06
CA GLU A 178 -5.73 3.08 11.13
C GLU A 178 -6.06 2.57 12.53
N GLU A 179 -5.11 1.92 13.23
CA GLU A 179 -5.38 1.25 14.51
C GLU A 179 -5.26 2.17 15.74
N GLY A 180 -5.65 3.45 15.61
CA GLY A 180 -5.92 4.32 16.76
C GLY A 180 -4.79 5.28 17.17
N MET A 181 -3.84 5.56 16.29
CA MET A 181 -2.93 6.71 16.43
C MET A 181 -3.56 7.90 15.70
N GLY A 182 -4.56 8.52 16.32
CA GLY A 182 -5.22 9.73 15.80
C GLY A 182 -4.56 10.98 16.37
N GLY A 183 -4.10 11.87 15.49
CA GLY A 183 -3.70 13.23 15.84
C GLY A 183 -4.71 14.23 15.30
N GLU A 184 -5.13 15.19 16.12
CA GLU A 184 -5.89 16.33 15.63
C GLU A 184 -4.96 17.31 14.90
N GLY A 185 -5.36 17.73 13.71
CA GLY A 185 -4.70 18.81 12.97
C GLY A 185 -3.94 18.37 11.73
N VAL A 186 -3.94 19.29 10.76
CA VAL A 186 -3.33 19.12 9.44
C VAL A 186 -2.04 19.94 9.30
N ASP A 187 -1.69 20.72 10.33
CA ASP A 187 -0.57 21.66 10.32
C ASP A 187 0.77 20.93 10.56
N GLY A 188 1.84 21.31 9.88
CA GLY A 188 3.17 20.69 10.03
C GLY A 188 3.35 19.35 9.31
N CYS A 189 4.36 18.58 9.71
CA CYS A 189 4.77 17.32 9.07
C CYS A 189 4.19 16.10 9.77
N PHE A 190 3.61 15.17 9.01
CA PHE A 190 3.08 13.93 9.56
C PHE A 190 3.09 12.77 8.56
N TRP A 191 3.15 11.57 9.10
CA TRP A 191 3.06 10.33 8.35
C TRP A 191 1.64 9.80 8.41
N VAL A 192 1.16 9.22 7.33
CA VAL A 192 -0.12 8.50 7.28
C VAL A 192 0.20 7.06 6.88
N ILE A 193 -0.24 6.08 7.65
CA ILE A 193 0.07 4.67 7.41
C ILE A 193 -1.18 3.79 7.45
N ASP A 194 -1.25 2.88 6.48
CA ASP A 194 -2.13 1.72 6.46
C ASP A 194 -1.23 0.46 6.50
N PRO A 195 -1.19 -0.26 7.63
CA PRO A 195 -0.37 -1.47 7.77
C PRO A 195 -0.84 -2.65 6.91
N LEU A 196 -2.12 -2.74 6.56
CA LEU A 196 -2.69 -3.82 5.73
C LEU A 196 -4.02 -3.39 5.06
N ASP A 197 -3.90 -2.70 3.93
CA ASP A 197 -5.04 -2.41 3.05
C ASP A 197 -5.51 -3.71 2.38
N GLY A 198 -6.80 -4.00 2.53
CA GLY A 198 -7.39 -5.26 2.10
C GLY A 198 -7.29 -6.38 3.13
N THR A 199 -7.42 -6.08 4.43
CA THR A 199 -7.39 -7.09 5.50
C THR A 199 -8.37 -8.25 5.29
N MET A 200 -9.58 -8.00 4.78
CA MET A 200 -10.51 -9.10 4.44
C MET A 200 -9.93 -10.01 3.35
N ASN A 201 -9.30 -9.45 2.32
CA ASN A 201 -8.64 -10.23 1.27
C ASN A 201 -7.52 -11.10 1.85
N PHE A 202 -6.70 -10.53 2.76
CA PHE A 202 -5.68 -11.29 3.47
C PHE A 202 -6.28 -12.49 4.23
N ILE A 203 -7.35 -12.25 5.00
CA ILE A 203 -8.02 -13.26 5.82
C ILE A 203 -8.57 -14.42 5.00
N VAL A 204 -9.22 -14.12 3.86
CA VAL A 204 -9.84 -15.16 3.01
C VAL A 204 -8.91 -15.67 1.92
N GLY A 205 -7.65 -15.22 1.88
CA GLY A 205 -6.64 -15.67 0.93
C GLY A 205 -6.80 -15.14 -0.50
N ILE A 206 -7.48 -14.01 -0.69
CA ILE A 206 -7.52 -13.30 -1.98
C ILE A 206 -6.20 -12.53 -2.14
N PRO A 207 -5.43 -12.76 -3.22
CA PRO A 207 -4.09 -12.20 -3.41
C PRO A 207 -4.14 -10.74 -3.91
N PHE A 208 -4.80 -9.85 -3.16
CA PHE A 208 -4.94 -8.43 -3.49
C PHE A 208 -4.97 -7.59 -2.20
N GLN A 209 -3.81 -7.15 -1.76
CA GLN A 209 -3.62 -6.41 -0.51
C GLN A 209 -2.35 -5.57 -0.63
N ALA A 210 -2.23 -4.52 0.17
CA ALA A 210 -1.06 -3.66 0.15
C ALA A 210 -0.72 -3.10 1.52
N ILE A 211 0.46 -2.51 1.61
CA ILE A 211 0.84 -1.60 2.69
C ILE A 211 0.85 -0.19 2.09
N SER A 212 0.29 0.80 2.78
CA SER A 212 0.24 2.20 2.34
C SER A 212 1.01 3.08 3.31
N VAL A 213 1.88 3.95 2.81
CA VAL A 213 2.59 4.94 3.61
C VAL A 213 2.63 6.26 2.84
N ALA A 214 2.25 7.36 3.48
CA ALA A 214 2.39 8.70 2.92
C ALA A 214 3.07 9.64 3.92
N PHE A 215 3.77 10.64 3.39
CA PHE A 215 4.31 11.75 4.16
C PHE A 215 3.67 13.05 3.69
N LEU A 216 3.06 13.76 4.63
CA LEU A 216 2.32 15.00 4.40
C LEU A 216 2.99 16.17 5.10
N GLN A 217 2.91 17.34 4.49
CA GLN A 217 3.29 18.63 5.08
C GLN A 217 2.14 19.62 4.87
N GLU A 218 1.65 20.25 5.95
CA GLU A 218 0.53 21.20 5.92
C GLU A 218 -0.71 20.61 5.20
N GLY A 219 -1.02 19.35 5.48
CA GLY A 219 -2.13 18.62 4.87
C GLY A 219 -1.90 18.16 3.44
N GLU A 220 -0.76 18.48 2.81
CA GLU A 220 -0.45 18.11 1.43
C GLU A 220 0.43 16.84 1.37
N PRO A 221 0.03 15.78 0.64
CA PRO A 221 0.90 14.66 0.31
C PRO A 221 2.12 15.12 -0.48
N LEU A 222 3.31 14.94 0.09
CA LEU A 222 4.57 15.21 -0.60
C LEU A 222 5.22 13.94 -1.11
N LEU A 223 5.08 12.83 -0.39
CA LEU A 223 5.62 11.52 -0.73
C LEU A 223 4.57 10.44 -0.45
N GLY A 224 4.56 9.38 -1.26
CA GLY A 224 3.63 8.27 -1.11
C GLY A 224 4.24 6.96 -1.62
N TRP A 225 3.95 5.86 -0.90
CA TRP A 225 4.36 4.50 -1.22
C TRP A 225 3.18 3.55 -1.02
N VAL A 226 2.94 2.70 -2.01
CA VAL A 226 2.00 1.58 -1.94
C VAL A 226 2.76 0.33 -2.35
N TYR A 227 2.85 -0.65 -1.45
CA TYR A 227 3.58 -1.89 -1.71
C TYR A 227 2.64 -3.08 -1.79
N ASP A 228 2.66 -3.76 -2.93
CA ASP A 228 2.02 -5.05 -3.16
C ASP A 228 3.03 -6.17 -2.86
N PRO A 229 2.96 -6.84 -1.70
CA PRO A 229 3.88 -7.91 -1.34
C PRO A 229 3.66 -9.19 -2.13
N ILE A 230 2.50 -9.38 -2.76
CA ILE A 230 2.20 -10.59 -3.53
C ILE A 230 2.95 -10.56 -4.86
N HIS A 231 2.92 -9.41 -5.53
CA HIS A 231 3.54 -9.23 -6.83
C HIS A 231 4.95 -8.62 -6.74
N GLY A 232 5.37 -8.15 -5.56
CA GLY A 232 6.65 -7.50 -5.36
C GLY A 232 6.72 -6.15 -6.09
N GLU A 233 5.63 -5.40 -6.06
CA GLU A 233 5.51 -4.11 -6.75
C GLU A 233 5.42 -2.97 -5.74
N LEU A 234 6.43 -2.10 -5.77
CA LEU A 234 6.46 -0.85 -5.02
C LEU A 234 6.07 0.29 -5.95
N PHE A 235 4.87 0.82 -5.77
CA PHE A 235 4.43 2.06 -6.38
C PHE A 235 4.81 3.21 -5.48
N HIS A 236 5.43 4.26 -6.03
CA HIS A 236 5.81 5.41 -5.24
C HIS A 236 5.81 6.71 -6.05
N ALA A 237 5.67 7.82 -5.36
CA ALA A 237 5.66 9.14 -5.96
C ALA A 237 6.25 10.20 -5.03
N ARG A 238 6.83 11.23 -5.65
CA ARG A 238 7.19 12.48 -4.98
C ARG A 238 6.57 13.62 -5.73
N LYS A 239 5.93 14.54 -5.00
CA LYS A 239 5.25 15.69 -5.58
C LYS A 239 6.17 16.48 -6.52
N GLY A 240 5.73 16.65 -7.76
CA GLY A 240 6.44 17.32 -8.85
C GLY A 240 7.62 16.55 -9.45
N LYS A 241 7.78 15.26 -9.15
CA LYS A 241 8.89 14.41 -9.65
C LYS A 241 8.41 13.16 -10.38
N GLY A 242 7.10 12.97 -10.54
CA GLY A 242 6.50 11.81 -11.18
C GLY A 242 6.28 10.64 -10.23
N SER A 243 5.69 9.58 -10.77
CA SER A 243 5.44 8.32 -10.08
C SER A 243 6.13 7.15 -10.77
N PHE A 244 6.42 6.12 -9.99
CA PHE A 244 7.29 5.01 -10.36
C PHE A 244 6.74 3.69 -9.81
N CYS A 245 6.96 2.59 -10.54
CA CYS A 245 6.74 1.23 -10.07
C CYS A 245 8.08 0.49 -10.16
N ASN A 246 8.60 0.03 -9.01
CA ASN A 246 9.92 -0.61 -8.92
C ASN A 246 11.04 0.22 -9.59
N GLY A 247 11.00 1.54 -9.40
CA GLY A 247 11.96 2.49 -9.98
C GLY A 247 11.76 2.83 -11.47
N ALA A 248 10.85 2.13 -12.17
CA ALA A 248 10.50 2.48 -13.54
C ALA A 248 9.39 3.54 -13.56
N PRO A 249 9.49 4.62 -14.36
CA PRO A 249 8.45 5.63 -14.47
C PRO A 249 7.10 5.03 -14.88
N ILE A 250 6.03 5.44 -14.20
CA ILE A 250 4.67 5.08 -14.57
C ILE A 250 4.23 6.03 -15.69
N VAL A 251 4.00 5.48 -16.87
CA VAL A 251 3.41 6.19 -18.00
C VAL A 251 2.09 5.51 -18.32
N PRO A 252 0.94 6.21 -18.27
CA PRO A 252 -0.33 5.60 -18.62
C PRO A 252 -0.29 5.03 -20.04
N LEU A 253 -0.50 3.73 -20.20
CA LEU A 253 -0.58 3.09 -21.51
C LEU A 253 -1.90 3.44 -22.19
N ALA A 254 -1.88 4.47 -23.03
CA ALA A 254 -2.99 4.84 -23.90
C ALA A 254 -3.16 3.79 -25.02
N ARG A 255 -3.98 2.75 -24.79
CA ARG A 255 -4.51 1.86 -25.86
C ARG A 255 -5.56 0.85 -25.41
N LYS A 256 -5.68 0.55 -24.11
CA LYS A 256 -6.68 -0.40 -23.58
C LYS A 256 -7.74 0.34 -22.76
N ARG A 257 -8.96 -0.19 -22.73
CA ARG A 257 -10.03 0.21 -21.80
C ARG A 257 -10.06 -0.79 -20.62
N PRO A 258 -9.24 -0.60 -19.58
CA PRO A 258 -9.30 -1.44 -18.37
C PRO A 258 -10.66 -1.35 -17.67
N PRO A 259 -10.99 -2.27 -16.76
CA PRO A 259 -12.22 -2.19 -15.98
C PRO A 259 -12.17 -1.01 -14.98
N LEU A 260 -13.35 -0.59 -14.50
CA LEU A 260 -13.45 0.30 -13.34
C LEU A 260 -13.47 -0.53 -12.06
N CYS A 261 -13.06 0.08 -10.95
CA CYS A 261 -13.34 -0.42 -9.62
C CYS A 261 -14.35 0.49 -8.93
N ILE A 262 -15.38 -0.09 -8.32
CA ILE A 262 -16.39 0.63 -7.56
C ILE A 262 -16.57 -0.10 -6.22
N SER A 263 -16.40 0.61 -5.11
CA SER A 263 -16.57 0.03 -3.78
C SER A 263 -18.04 -0.33 -3.52
N SER A 264 -18.26 -1.33 -2.67
CA SER A 264 -19.62 -1.75 -2.28
C SER A 264 -20.35 -0.62 -1.57
N GLY A 265 -19.70 0.15 -0.70
CA GLY A 265 -20.32 1.30 -0.03
C GLY A 265 -20.60 2.47 -0.95
N PHE A 266 -19.83 2.67 -2.04
CA PHE A 266 -20.22 3.65 -3.06
C PHE A 266 -21.53 3.25 -3.76
N GLY A 267 -21.65 1.97 -4.12
CA GLY A 267 -22.91 1.43 -4.65
C GLY A 267 -24.06 1.56 -3.64
N GLY A 268 -23.84 1.13 -2.40
CA GLY A 268 -24.82 1.21 -1.31
C GLY A 268 -25.28 2.64 -1.02
N TRP A 269 -24.37 3.61 -1.04
CA TRP A 269 -24.65 5.04 -0.88
C TRP A 269 -25.54 5.60 -2.00
N LEU A 270 -25.29 5.22 -3.26
CA LEU A 270 -26.17 5.61 -4.35
C LEU A 270 -27.56 4.97 -4.21
N PHE A 271 -27.64 3.70 -3.86
CA PHE A 271 -28.93 3.01 -3.69
C PHE A 271 -29.75 3.59 -2.54
N SER A 272 -29.13 3.90 -1.40
CA SER A 272 -29.83 4.47 -0.24
C SER A 272 -30.42 5.86 -0.53
N ARG A 273 -29.85 6.60 -1.48
CA ARG A 273 -30.35 7.91 -1.95
C ARG A 273 -31.32 7.82 -3.13
N GLY A 274 -31.68 6.61 -3.58
CA GLY A 274 -32.53 6.41 -4.76
C GLY A 274 -31.83 6.72 -6.09
N GLU A 275 -30.50 6.77 -6.10
CA GLU A 275 -29.67 7.19 -7.24
C GLU A 275 -28.96 6.04 -7.96
N GLY A 276 -29.45 4.80 -7.79
CA GLY A 276 -28.88 3.61 -8.43
C GLY A 276 -28.77 3.70 -9.97
N GLU A 277 -29.60 4.52 -10.62
CA GLU A 277 -29.53 4.77 -12.06
C GLU A 277 -28.22 5.46 -12.49
N ARG A 278 -27.55 6.20 -11.59
CA ARG A 278 -26.21 6.75 -11.85
C ARG A 278 -25.18 5.65 -11.96
N LEU A 279 -25.21 4.69 -11.03
CA LEU A 279 -24.34 3.52 -11.08
C LEU A 279 -24.58 2.77 -12.40
N ALA A 280 -25.85 2.52 -12.76
CA ALA A 280 -26.21 1.91 -14.03
C ALA A 280 -25.68 2.69 -15.25
N SER A 281 -25.71 4.02 -15.21
CA SER A 281 -25.17 4.88 -16.28
C SER A 281 -23.66 4.75 -16.43
N ILE A 282 -22.92 4.70 -15.32
CA ILE A 282 -21.47 4.41 -15.32
C ILE A 282 -21.21 3.01 -15.90
N CYS A 283 -21.96 1.99 -15.45
CA CYS A 283 -21.87 0.62 -15.95
C CYS A 283 -22.09 0.54 -17.48
N ARG A 284 -23.13 1.20 -18.00
CA ARG A 284 -23.46 1.20 -19.44
C ARG A 284 -22.36 1.86 -20.26
N LYS A 285 -21.79 2.97 -19.77
CA LYS A 285 -20.80 3.75 -20.51
C LYS A 285 -19.45 3.06 -20.60
N TYR A 286 -18.97 2.49 -19.49
CA TYR A 286 -17.61 1.97 -19.42
C TYR A 286 -17.51 0.45 -19.28
N GLY A 287 -18.62 -0.24 -18.97
CA GLY A 287 -18.70 -1.69 -18.95
C GLY A 287 -18.18 -2.32 -17.67
N LYS A 288 -17.12 -3.15 -17.79
CA LYS A 288 -16.68 -4.11 -16.76
C LYS A 288 -16.31 -3.43 -15.44
N ILE A 289 -16.96 -3.84 -14.37
CA ILE A 289 -16.70 -3.37 -13.01
C ILE A 289 -16.03 -4.46 -12.19
N ARG A 290 -15.19 -4.04 -11.26
CA ARG A 290 -14.62 -4.84 -10.17
C ARG A 290 -14.95 -4.17 -8.84
N ASN A 291 -14.91 -4.97 -7.79
CA ASN A 291 -14.63 -4.50 -6.45
C ASN A 291 -13.47 -5.39 -5.97
N LEU A 292 -12.28 -4.81 -5.78
CA LEU A 292 -11.06 -5.57 -5.51
C LEU A 292 -10.67 -5.59 -4.03
N GLY A 293 -11.30 -4.78 -3.17
CA GLY A 293 -11.17 -4.88 -1.72
C GLY A 293 -9.90 -4.29 -1.08
N ALA A 294 -8.96 -3.71 -1.84
CA ALA A 294 -7.84 -2.92 -1.29
C ALA A 294 -7.72 -1.57 -2.02
N GLN A 295 -7.97 -0.45 -1.33
CA GLN A 295 -8.13 0.88 -1.94
C GLN A 295 -6.81 1.51 -2.40
N ALA A 296 -5.75 1.46 -1.59
CA ALA A 296 -4.45 2.01 -1.92
C ALA A 296 -3.89 1.34 -3.19
N LEU A 297 -4.04 0.01 -3.28
CA LEU A 297 -3.61 -0.76 -4.46
C LEU A 297 -4.47 -0.47 -5.70
N GLN A 298 -5.77 -0.24 -5.51
CA GLN A 298 -6.66 0.20 -6.60
C GLN A 298 -6.23 1.54 -7.18
N LEU A 299 -5.87 2.52 -6.36
CA LEU A 299 -5.36 3.82 -6.81
C LEU A 299 -4.03 3.67 -7.57
N ALA A 300 -3.09 2.88 -7.04
CA ALA A 300 -1.85 2.55 -7.74
C ALA A 300 -2.10 1.90 -9.11
N TYR A 301 -3.12 1.06 -9.22
CA TYR A 301 -3.52 0.43 -10.48
C TYR A 301 -4.17 1.42 -11.46
N VAL A 302 -4.85 2.47 -10.99
CA VAL A 302 -5.29 3.58 -11.87
C VAL A 302 -4.08 4.30 -12.44
N ALA A 303 -3.10 4.66 -11.60
CA ALA A 303 -1.87 5.30 -12.05
C ALA A 303 -1.15 4.45 -13.12
N ALA A 304 -1.05 3.13 -12.89
CA ALA A 304 -0.42 2.18 -13.80
C ALA A 304 -1.28 1.83 -15.05
N GLY A 305 -2.48 2.40 -15.20
CA GLY A 305 -3.39 2.10 -16.32
C GLY A 305 -3.96 0.68 -16.33
N ARG A 306 -3.95 0.00 -15.18
CA ARG A 306 -4.52 -1.34 -14.96
C ARG A 306 -6.00 -1.28 -14.59
N LEU A 307 -6.42 -0.17 -13.99
CA LEU A 307 -7.81 0.22 -13.77
C LEU A 307 -8.09 1.53 -14.50
N LEU A 308 -9.32 1.69 -14.97
CA LEU A 308 -9.74 2.92 -15.66
C LEU A 308 -10.09 4.03 -14.68
N ALA A 309 -10.79 3.66 -13.60
CA ALA A 309 -11.20 4.55 -12.55
C ALA A 309 -11.46 3.76 -11.26
N VAL A 310 -11.41 4.46 -10.13
CA VAL A 310 -11.80 3.97 -8.81
C VAL A 310 -12.80 4.94 -8.22
N LEU A 311 -13.92 4.42 -7.71
CA LEU A 311 -14.92 5.15 -6.93
C LEU A 311 -15.08 4.47 -5.58
N ASN A 312 -14.90 5.21 -4.49
CA ASN A 312 -14.99 4.66 -3.14
C ASN A 312 -15.68 5.65 -2.20
N HIS A 313 -16.66 5.20 -1.41
CA HIS A 313 -17.35 6.02 -0.40
C HIS A 313 -16.90 5.73 1.04
N GLU A 314 -16.06 4.74 1.25
CA GLU A 314 -15.71 4.21 2.58
C GLU A 314 -14.26 4.53 2.97
N ALA A 315 -13.39 4.71 1.97
CA ALA A 315 -11.96 4.97 2.13
C ALA A 315 -11.67 6.16 3.07
N ARG A 316 -10.72 5.93 3.96
CA ARG A 316 -10.16 6.88 4.91
C ARG A 316 -8.88 7.49 4.36
N ILE A 317 -8.24 8.35 5.15
CA ILE A 317 -7.02 9.02 4.72
C ILE A 317 -5.87 8.04 4.45
N TRP A 318 -5.76 6.98 5.26
CA TRP A 318 -4.66 6.02 5.16
C TRP A 318 -4.76 5.14 3.91
N ASP A 319 -5.98 4.85 3.47
CA ASP A 319 -6.27 4.21 2.20
C ASP A 319 -5.83 5.06 0.99
N ASP A 320 -6.06 6.37 1.05
CA ASP A 320 -6.00 7.23 -0.14
C ASP A 320 -4.75 8.08 -0.26
N ALA A 321 -4.13 8.55 0.84
CA ALA A 321 -3.12 9.61 0.79
C ALA A 321 -1.92 9.26 -0.11
N ALA A 322 -1.40 8.03 -0.03
CA ALA A 322 -0.30 7.58 -0.87
C ALA A 322 -0.76 7.38 -2.33
N GLY A 323 -1.87 6.68 -2.53
CA GLY A 323 -2.43 6.38 -3.84
C GLY A 323 -2.84 7.63 -4.63
N ALA A 324 -3.42 8.62 -3.95
CA ALA A 324 -3.83 9.90 -4.53
C ALA A 324 -2.64 10.64 -5.15
N LEU A 325 -1.53 10.75 -4.42
CA LEU A 325 -0.31 11.36 -4.94
C LEU A 325 0.23 10.57 -6.14
N ILE A 326 0.26 9.24 -6.06
CA ILE A 326 0.73 8.37 -7.14
C ILE A 326 -0.09 8.57 -8.42
N VAL A 327 -1.42 8.67 -8.30
CA VAL A 327 -2.34 8.97 -9.41
C VAL A 327 -2.07 10.36 -10.00
N GLN A 328 -1.95 11.38 -9.15
CA GLN A 328 -1.73 12.77 -9.60
C GLN A 328 -0.40 12.92 -10.33
N GLU A 329 0.68 12.32 -9.80
CA GLU A 329 2.01 12.36 -10.42
C GLU A 329 2.11 11.50 -11.69
N ALA A 330 1.19 10.53 -11.89
CA ALA A 330 1.01 9.81 -13.16
C ALA A 330 0.21 10.60 -14.21
N GLY A 331 -0.26 11.81 -13.88
CA GLY A 331 -1.11 12.64 -14.75
C GLY A 331 -2.61 12.30 -14.68
N GLY A 332 -3.02 11.48 -13.70
CA GLY A 332 -4.43 11.25 -13.37
C GLY A 332 -5.01 12.36 -12.51
N HIS A 333 -6.33 12.35 -12.35
CA HIS A 333 -7.04 13.23 -11.42
C HIS A 333 -7.54 12.42 -10.23
N TYR A 334 -7.50 13.06 -9.06
CA TYR A 334 -8.04 12.56 -7.81
C TYR A 334 -8.82 13.69 -7.13
N SER A 335 -10.07 13.44 -6.76
CA SER A 335 -10.94 14.37 -6.04
C SER A 335 -11.95 13.59 -5.19
N ASN A 336 -12.78 14.31 -4.43
CA ASN A 336 -14.01 13.69 -3.95
C ASN A 336 -15.02 13.49 -5.10
N VAL A 337 -16.09 12.77 -4.84
CA VAL A 337 -17.14 12.41 -5.81
C VAL A 337 -17.99 13.61 -6.26
N TRP A 338 -17.82 14.77 -5.63
CA TRP A 338 -18.42 16.05 -6.03
C TRP A 338 -17.46 16.93 -6.86
N GLY A 339 -16.24 16.46 -7.11
CA GLY A 339 -15.23 17.13 -7.92
C GLY A 339 -14.37 18.14 -7.17
N ALA A 340 -14.51 18.27 -5.85
CA ALA A 340 -13.67 19.15 -5.05
C ALA A 340 -12.37 18.44 -4.62
N PRO A 341 -11.24 19.16 -4.55
CA PRO A 341 -9.98 18.58 -4.09
C PRO A 341 -10.08 18.19 -2.61
N ILE A 342 -9.54 17.02 -2.27
CA ILE A 342 -9.41 16.53 -0.89
C ILE A 342 -8.12 17.08 -0.25
N PHE A 343 -7.01 17.02 -0.99
CA PHE A 343 -5.72 17.53 -0.56
C PHE A 343 -5.44 18.92 -1.17
N PRO A 344 -4.79 19.84 -0.43
CA PRO A 344 -4.34 19.68 0.94
C PRO A 344 -5.51 19.63 1.92
N LEU A 345 -5.36 18.83 2.97
CA LEU A 345 -6.33 18.78 4.06
C LEU A 345 -6.42 20.16 4.71
N ARG A 346 -7.64 20.61 5.00
CA ARG A 346 -7.89 21.95 5.58
C ARG A 346 -8.22 21.84 7.07
N ARG A 347 -8.03 22.93 7.81
CA ARG A 347 -8.52 23.04 9.19
C ARG A 347 -10.03 22.77 9.23
N GLY A 348 -10.47 21.95 10.17
CA GLY A 348 -11.84 21.46 10.25
C GLY A 348 -12.12 20.20 9.41
N TRP A 349 -11.10 19.61 8.76
CA TRP A 349 -11.21 18.25 8.23
C TRP A 349 -11.60 17.31 9.38
N GLY A 350 -12.75 16.64 9.24
CA GLY A 350 -13.55 16.06 10.34
C GLY A 350 -12.94 14.83 11.04
N GLY A 351 -11.63 14.68 10.99
CA GLY A 351 -10.87 13.58 11.58
C GLY A 351 -10.43 12.55 10.55
N SER A 352 -9.44 11.73 10.94
CA SER A 352 -8.95 10.60 10.15
C SER A 352 -10.00 9.55 9.84
N ASP A 353 -11.07 9.54 10.64
CA ASP A 353 -12.14 8.56 10.55
C ASP A 353 -13.29 8.98 9.62
N GLN A 354 -13.15 10.10 8.90
CA GLN A 354 -14.16 10.51 7.92
C GLN A 354 -13.88 9.86 6.58
N PRO A 355 -14.87 9.18 5.97
CA PRO A 355 -14.74 8.72 4.60
C PRO A 355 -14.53 9.90 3.65
N LEU A 356 -13.61 9.73 2.71
CA LEU A 356 -13.24 10.78 1.77
C LEU A 356 -14.19 10.89 0.58
N ALA A 357 -14.95 9.83 0.30
CA ALA A 357 -15.80 9.69 -0.87
C ALA A 357 -15.06 10.09 -2.16
N SER A 358 -14.06 9.30 -2.56
CA SER A 358 -13.08 9.65 -3.59
C SER A 358 -13.37 9.08 -4.98
N LEU A 359 -12.86 9.78 -5.98
CA LEU A 359 -12.83 9.41 -7.39
C LEU A 359 -11.40 9.60 -7.91
N ALA A 360 -10.85 8.56 -8.55
CA ALA A 360 -9.58 8.62 -9.25
C ALA A 360 -9.72 8.10 -10.68
N ALA A 361 -9.24 8.85 -11.67
CA ALA A 361 -9.30 8.45 -13.08
C ALA A 361 -8.41 9.35 -13.98
N PRO A 362 -8.13 8.96 -15.25
CA PRO A 362 -7.60 9.88 -16.24
C PRO A 362 -8.51 11.12 -16.43
N PRO A 363 -7.97 12.31 -16.79
CA PRO A 363 -8.71 13.58 -16.76
C PRO A 363 -10.06 13.56 -17.49
N THR A 364 -10.12 12.98 -18.69
CA THR A 364 -11.35 12.88 -19.48
C THR A 364 -12.40 12.00 -18.81
N VAL A 365 -12.00 10.82 -18.33
CA VAL A 365 -12.89 9.87 -17.66
C VAL A 365 -13.38 10.43 -16.33
N HIS A 366 -12.49 11.08 -15.59
CA HIS A 366 -12.80 11.74 -14.32
C HIS A 366 -13.93 12.76 -14.49
N ARG A 367 -13.79 13.69 -15.46
CA ARG A 367 -14.83 14.68 -15.77
C ARG A 367 -16.15 14.03 -16.18
N GLU A 368 -16.09 13.04 -17.07
CA GLU A 368 -17.28 12.35 -17.55
C GLU A 368 -18.03 11.57 -16.44
N ILE A 369 -17.31 11.02 -15.46
CA ILE A 369 -17.92 10.38 -14.29
C ILE A 369 -18.58 11.45 -13.40
N LEU A 370 -17.89 12.56 -13.13
CA LEU A 370 -18.47 13.67 -12.35
C LEU A 370 -19.74 14.23 -13.00
N GLU A 371 -19.82 14.31 -14.33
CA GLU A 371 -21.04 14.71 -15.04
C GLU A 371 -22.23 13.77 -14.78
N ILE A 372 -21.98 12.45 -14.70
CA ILE A 372 -22.99 11.45 -14.32
C ILE A 372 -23.42 11.63 -12.85
N LEU A 373 -22.50 12.06 -11.99
CA LEU A 373 -22.71 12.27 -10.56
C LEU A 373 -23.32 13.66 -10.22
N ALA A 374 -23.15 14.68 -11.08
CA ALA A 374 -23.37 16.10 -10.76
C ALA A 374 -24.69 16.48 -10.07
N PRO A 375 -25.87 15.88 -10.35
CA PRO A 375 -27.08 16.24 -9.61
C PRO A 375 -27.08 15.85 -8.12
N LEU A 376 -26.07 15.11 -7.62
CA LEU A 376 -25.83 14.89 -6.19
C LEU A 376 -25.68 16.18 -5.37
N GLN A 377 -25.28 17.30 -6.01
CA GLN A 377 -25.00 18.57 -5.33
C GLN A 377 -26.25 19.31 -4.81
N GLN A 378 -27.46 18.92 -5.21
CA GLN A 378 -28.69 19.65 -4.82
C GLN A 378 -29.29 19.20 -3.47
N GLY A 379 -28.75 18.16 -2.83
CA GLY A 379 -29.32 17.58 -1.60
C GLY A 379 -28.61 17.89 -0.27
N GLU A 380 -27.50 18.63 -0.28
CA GLU A 380 -26.64 18.84 0.92
C GLU A 380 -26.63 20.30 1.43
N LYS A 381 -27.65 21.08 1.08
CA LYS A 381 -28.01 22.32 1.78
C LYS A 381 -29.27 22.06 2.62
N GLY A 382 -29.10 21.41 3.77
CA GLY A 382 -30.17 21.14 4.71
C GLY A 382 -29.63 21.04 6.13
#